data_AF-A0A6M0K4M3-F1
#
_entry.id   AF-A0A6M0K4M3-F1
#
_cell.length_a   1.000
_cell.length_b   1.000
_cell.length_c   1.000
_cell.angle_alpha   90.00
_cell.angle_beta   90.00
_cell.angle_gamma   90.00
#
_symmetry.space_group_name_H-M   'P 1'
#
loop_
_entity.id
_entity.type
_entity.pdbx_description
1 polymer ?
#
loop_
_entity_poly.entity_id
_entity_poly.type
_entity_poly.pdbx_seq_one_letter_code
_entity_poly.pdbx_strand_id
1 'polypeptide(L)'
;MSKTRTLAKEAAFKLLQSGQRPTAERVRAAIGQGAQQTILGALDEFWQEIGERLREPRLPDPLVEPVMTLWSQAVGTAASQWQTERKELEARIGALESREQTLTLELNEVTEARGRAETAAATAETLNAELQQELNEQRAERQTLQGEADRLSREATQTGELLKNERDARDRDQAAWLQQIDAARQATKTALAERDRLAKELNEAREARTRQEVLLAQADDRRKELTATLASRTQAFSAAQARAAAAERQAEDLDSQLERTSAIAEALKAQLRSGDETSKEMTERFDSLKLERERLVAENRTLRDELSVLRARREEFEISVQRALGQLERRVGPHAETEDDPAASPTLDRIPKT
;
A
#
# COMPACT_ATOMS: atom_id res chain seq x y z
N MET A 1 -64.82 -180.18 0.95
CA MET A 1 -63.86 -179.05 1.03
C MET A 1 -62.79 -179.36 2.07
N SER A 2 -61.52 -179.01 1.83
CA SER A 2 -60.48 -179.07 2.87
C SER A 2 -60.47 -177.77 3.68
N LYS A 3 -60.35 -177.88 5.01
CA LYS A 3 -60.34 -176.73 5.95
C LYS A 3 -59.29 -175.67 5.59
N THR A 4 -58.16 -176.09 5.02
CA THR A 4 -57.09 -175.20 4.55
C THR A 4 -57.50 -174.34 3.35
N ARG A 5 -58.35 -174.85 2.43
CA ARG A 5 -58.79 -174.05 1.27
C ARG A 5 -59.70 -172.90 1.71
N THR A 6 -60.66 -173.15 2.60
CA THR A 6 -61.57 -172.11 3.11
C THR A 6 -60.79 -170.98 3.80
N LEU A 7 -59.88 -171.31 4.72
CA LEU A 7 -59.02 -170.33 5.40
C LEU A 7 -58.16 -169.53 4.41
N ALA A 8 -57.64 -170.16 3.35
CA ALA A 8 -56.86 -169.47 2.32
C ALA A 8 -57.70 -168.43 1.55
N LYS A 9 -58.96 -168.73 1.22
CA LYS A 9 -59.89 -167.78 0.58
C LYS A 9 -60.26 -166.62 1.51
N GLU A 10 -60.54 -166.90 2.78
CA GLU A 10 -60.82 -165.86 3.78
C GLU A 10 -59.64 -164.90 3.98
N ALA A 11 -58.41 -165.42 4.04
CA ALA A 11 -57.21 -164.62 4.14
C ALA A 11 -56.92 -163.82 2.86
N ALA A 12 -57.17 -164.39 1.68
CA ALA A 12 -57.07 -163.67 0.42
C ALA A 12 -58.06 -162.50 0.35
N PHE A 13 -59.29 -162.68 0.83
CA PHE A 13 -60.29 -161.61 0.90
C PHE A 13 -59.87 -160.48 1.86
N LYS A 14 -59.35 -160.81 3.05
CA LYS A 14 -58.83 -159.82 4.03
C LYS A 14 -57.61 -159.03 3.52
N LEU A 15 -56.73 -159.68 2.74
CA LEU A 15 -55.62 -158.98 2.08
C LEU A 15 -56.14 -158.01 1.00
N LEU A 16 -57.11 -158.43 0.19
CA LEU A 16 -57.71 -157.58 -0.84
C LEU A 16 -58.42 -156.35 -0.21
N GLN A 17 -59.13 -156.52 0.91
CA GLN A 17 -59.75 -155.42 1.66
C GLN A 17 -58.75 -154.39 2.22
N SER A 18 -57.50 -154.78 2.50
CA SER A 18 -56.45 -153.85 2.94
C SER A 18 -55.61 -153.29 1.77
N GLY A 19 -56.08 -153.43 0.53
CA GLY A 19 -55.39 -152.97 -0.68
C GLY A 19 -54.15 -153.79 -1.06
N GLN A 20 -53.90 -154.92 -0.38
CA GLN A 20 -52.72 -155.74 -0.59
C GLN A 20 -53.04 -156.89 -1.55
N ARG A 21 -52.26 -157.03 -2.63
CA ARG A 21 -52.39 -158.16 -3.57
C ARG A 21 -52.23 -159.50 -2.81
N PRO A 22 -53.24 -160.39 -2.84
CA PRO A 22 -53.13 -161.75 -2.33
C PRO A 22 -52.11 -162.55 -3.15
N THR A 23 -51.13 -163.14 -2.46
CA THR A 23 -50.17 -164.10 -3.02
C THR A 23 -50.10 -165.33 -2.13
N ALA A 24 -49.69 -166.48 -2.66
CA ALA A 24 -49.69 -167.74 -1.90
C ALA A 24 -48.88 -167.65 -0.61
N GLU A 25 -47.75 -166.94 -0.62
CA GLU A 25 -46.90 -166.72 0.55
C GLU A 25 -47.57 -165.81 1.60
N ARG A 26 -48.20 -164.71 1.17
CA ARG A 26 -48.93 -163.79 2.08
C ARG A 26 -50.15 -164.47 2.70
N VAL A 27 -50.90 -165.24 1.92
CA VAL A 27 -52.02 -166.05 2.40
C VAL A 27 -51.52 -167.12 3.38
N ARG A 28 -50.41 -167.80 3.07
CA ARG A 28 -49.79 -168.80 3.96
C ARG A 28 -49.31 -168.21 5.28
N ALA A 29 -48.70 -167.01 5.24
CA ALA A 29 -48.33 -166.27 6.45
C ALA A 29 -49.56 -165.85 7.27
N ALA A 30 -50.65 -165.43 6.62
CA ALA A 30 -51.89 -165.02 7.29
C ALA A 30 -52.70 -166.17 7.92
N ILE A 31 -52.57 -167.41 7.43
CA ILE A 31 -53.26 -168.60 8.00
C ILE A 31 -52.35 -169.51 8.84
N GLY A 32 -51.03 -169.31 8.78
CA GLY A 32 -50.01 -170.02 9.56
C GLY A 32 -49.80 -171.50 9.23
N GLN A 33 -50.63 -172.13 8.39
CA GLN A 33 -50.64 -173.58 8.18
C GLN A 33 -51.07 -174.00 6.76
N GLY A 34 -50.60 -175.17 6.32
CA GLY A 34 -50.98 -175.77 5.04
C GLY A 34 -49.84 -175.86 4.01
N ALA A 35 -50.05 -176.68 2.99
CA ALA A 35 -49.12 -176.86 1.87
C ALA A 35 -49.30 -175.76 0.81
N GLN A 36 -48.20 -175.27 0.24
CA GLN A 36 -48.20 -174.19 -0.76
C GLN A 36 -49.15 -174.48 -1.94
N GLN A 37 -49.17 -175.72 -2.44
CA GLN A 37 -50.02 -176.15 -3.56
C GLN A 37 -51.52 -176.13 -3.21
N THR A 38 -51.89 -176.43 -1.96
CA THR A 38 -53.29 -176.34 -1.51
C THR A 38 -53.76 -174.89 -1.41
N ILE A 39 -52.84 -173.97 -1.11
CA ILE A 39 -53.10 -172.52 -1.00
C ILE A 39 -53.13 -171.88 -2.40
N LEU A 40 -52.27 -172.30 -3.32
CA LEU A 40 -52.32 -171.88 -4.74
C LEU A 40 -53.66 -172.27 -5.36
N GLY A 41 -54.06 -173.54 -5.33
CA GLY A 41 -55.36 -173.95 -5.87
C GLY A 41 -56.56 -173.26 -5.20
N ALA A 42 -56.47 -172.92 -3.91
CA ALA A 42 -57.50 -172.13 -3.25
C ALA A 42 -57.51 -170.65 -3.68
N LEU A 43 -56.36 -170.09 -4.03
CA LEU A 43 -56.24 -168.75 -4.63
C LEU A 43 -56.72 -168.72 -6.07
N ASP A 44 -56.46 -169.76 -6.86
CA ASP A 44 -56.95 -169.86 -8.24
C ASP A 44 -58.49 -170.00 -8.26
N GLU A 45 -59.05 -170.85 -7.38
CA GLU A 45 -60.50 -170.88 -7.12
C GLU A 45 -61.04 -169.52 -6.65
N PHE A 46 -60.34 -168.82 -5.75
CA PHE A 46 -60.74 -167.48 -5.27
C PHE A 46 -60.73 -166.44 -6.39
N TRP A 47 -59.73 -166.45 -7.27
CA TRP A 47 -59.67 -165.52 -8.40
C TRP A 47 -60.72 -165.85 -9.47
N GLN A 48 -61.12 -167.11 -9.62
CA GLN A 48 -62.30 -167.46 -10.42
C GLN A 48 -63.60 -166.98 -9.75
N GLU A 49 -63.83 -167.25 -8.47
CA GLU A 49 -65.02 -166.79 -7.73
C GLU A 49 -65.14 -165.25 -7.70
N ILE A 50 -64.03 -164.53 -7.53
CA ILE A 50 -63.97 -163.06 -7.62
C ILE A 50 -64.15 -162.60 -9.07
N GLY A 51 -63.57 -163.29 -10.04
CA GLY A 51 -63.72 -162.99 -11.46
C GLY A 51 -65.14 -163.18 -11.98
N GLU A 52 -65.86 -164.20 -11.50
CA GLU A 52 -67.28 -164.42 -11.77
C GLU A 52 -68.14 -163.35 -11.09
N ARG A 53 -67.89 -163.05 -9.80
CA ARG A 53 -68.57 -161.97 -9.07
C ARG A 53 -68.34 -160.55 -9.63
N LEU A 54 -67.24 -160.34 -10.36
CA LEU A 54 -66.96 -159.10 -11.09
C LEU A 54 -67.47 -159.13 -12.54
N ARG A 55 -67.74 -160.32 -13.10
CA ARG A 55 -68.43 -160.52 -14.39
C ARG A 55 -69.94 -160.48 -14.28
N GLU A 56 -70.51 -160.71 -13.10
CA GLU A 56 -71.89 -160.34 -12.76
C GLU A 56 -71.97 -158.82 -12.57
N PRO A 57 -72.53 -158.02 -13.51
CA PRO A 57 -72.96 -156.68 -13.18
C PRO A 57 -74.14 -156.81 -12.21
N ARG A 58 -73.93 -156.59 -10.89
CA ARG A 58 -75.01 -156.66 -9.88
C ARG A 58 -75.92 -155.42 -9.86
N LEU A 59 -76.05 -154.77 -11.01
CA LEU A 59 -77.21 -153.98 -11.40
C LEU A 59 -78.09 -154.93 -12.23
N PRO A 60 -79.37 -155.16 -11.88
CA PRO A 60 -80.30 -155.87 -12.77
C PRO A 60 -80.24 -155.29 -14.18
N ASP A 61 -80.29 -156.13 -15.23
CA ASP A 61 -80.17 -155.71 -16.63
C ASP A 61 -80.90 -154.40 -17.00
N PRO A 62 -82.18 -154.16 -16.62
CA PRO A 62 -82.87 -152.88 -16.91
C PRO A 62 -82.30 -151.63 -16.21
N LEU A 63 -81.35 -151.77 -15.28
CA LEU A 63 -80.68 -150.69 -14.56
C LEU A 63 -79.21 -150.49 -14.97
N VAL A 64 -78.59 -151.44 -15.69
CA VAL A 64 -77.21 -151.27 -16.20
C VAL A 64 -77.13 -150.09 -17.16
N GLU A 65 -77.99 -150.07 -18.18
CA GLU A 65 -77.96 -149.06 -19.24
C GLU A 65 -78.32 -147.65 -18.74
N PRO A 66 -79.36 -147.44 -17.89
CA PRO A 66 -79.61 -146.14 -17.26
C PRO A 66 -78.46 -145.62 -16.39
N VAL A 67 -77.76 -146.49 -15.66
CA VAL A 67 -76.63 -146.07 -14.80
C VAL A 67 -75.39 -145.73 -15.62
N MET A 68 -75.09 -146.49 -16.68
CA MET A 68 -74.01 -146.15 -17.62
C MET A 68 -74.32 -144.88 -18.41
N THR A 69 -75.59 -144.66 -18.77
CA THR A 69 -76.07 -143.42 -19.40
C THR A 69 -75.91 -142.24 -18.43
N LEU A 70 -76.34 -142.36 -17.18
CA LEU A 70 -76.19 -141.29 -16.18
C LEU A 70 -74.71 -140.99 -15.87
N TRP A 71 -73.86 -142.02 -15.77
CA TRP A 71 -72.43 -141.85 -15.54
C TRP A 71 -71.74 -141.16 -16.72
N SER A 72 -71.99 -141.59 -17.96
CA SER A 72 -71.42 -140.95 -19.15
C SER A 72 -71.92 -139.51 -19.34
N GLN A 73 -73.18 -139.23 -19.02
CA GLN A 73 -73.71 -137.86 -18.95
C GLN A 73 -73.01 -137.01 -17.87
N ALA A 74 -72.83 -137.54 -16.66
CA ALA A 74 -72.17 -136.83 -15.57
C ALA A 74 -70.70 -136.51 -15.89
N VAL A 75 -69.96 -137.48 -16.44
CA VAL A 75 -68.58 -137.29 -16.92
C VAL A 75 -68.52 -136.29 -18.07
N GLY A 76 -69.46 -136.34 -19.03
CA GLY A 76 -69.55 -135.37 -20.11
C GLY A 76 -69.83 -133.95 -19.62
N THR A 77 -70.74 -133.79 -18.65
CA THR A 77 -71.07 -132.50 -18.05
C THR A 77 -69.88 -131.94 -17.28
N ALA A 78 -69.22 -132.75 -16.45
CA ALA A 78 -68.04 -132.36 -15.68
C ALA A 78 -66.86 -131.98 -16.60
N ALA A 79 -66.63 -132.73 -17.68
CA ALA A 79 -65.61 -132.39 -18.67
C ALA A 79 -65.91 -131.07 -19.41
N SER A 80 -67.19 -130.78 -19.70
CA SER A 80 -67.63 -129.53 -20.31
C SER A 80 -67.48 -128.33 -19.36
N GLN A 81 -67.87 -128.49 -18.09
CA GLN A 81 -67.66 -127.50 -17.03
C GLN A 81 -66.17 -127.20 -16.85
N TRP A 82 -65.33 -128.22 -16.66
CA TRP A 82 -63.88 -128.07 -16.56
C TRP A 82 -63.25 -127.38 -17.77
N GLN A 83 -63.68 -127.69 -19.00
CA GLN A 83 -63.21 -127.00 -20.20
C GLN A 83 -63.66 -125.52 -20.26
N THR A 84 -64.78 -125.17 -19.64
CA THR A 84 -65.29 -123.80 -19.59
C THR A 84 -64.54 -122.99 -18.52
N GLU A 85 -64.45 -123.50 -17.29
CA GLU A 85 -63.69 -122.91 -16.19
C GLU A 85 -62.21 -122.72 -16.58
N ARG A 86 -61.60 -123.74 -17.21
CA ARG A 86 -60.22 -123.64 -17.71
C ARG A 86 -60.05 -122.50 -18.71
N LYS A 87 -60.96 -122.35 -19.68
CA LYS A 87 -60.89 -121.27 -20.69
C LYS A 87 -61.10 -119.89 -20.05
N GLU A 88 -61.99 -119.77 -19.06
CA GLU A 88 -62.18 -118.53 -18.31
C GLU A 88 -60.92 -118.16 -17.52
N LEU A 89 -60.28 -119.13 -16.86
CA LEU A 89 -59.02 -118.93 -16.16
C LEU A 89 -57.86 -118.57 -17.12
N GLU A 90 -57.71 -119.27 -18.25
CA GLU A 90 -56.71 -118.95 -19.28
C GLU A 90 -56.91 -117.53 -19.84
N ALA A 91 -58.15 -117.13 -20.15
CA ALA A 91 -58.47 -115.77 -20.59
C ALA A 91 -58.21 -114.72 -19.51
N ARG A 92 -58.50 -115.03 -18.24
CA ARG A 92 -58.27 -114.13 -17.09
C ARG A 92 -56.79 -113.97 -16.76
N ILE A 93 -55.98 -115.01 -16.94
CA ILE A 93 -54.52 -114.94 -16.82
C ILE A 93 -53.96 -114.02 -17.91
N GLY A 94 -54.28 -114.26 -19.18
CA GLY A 94 -53.80 -113.39 -20.28
C GLY A 94 -54.24 -111.93 -20.15
N ALA A 95 -55.44 -111.67 -19.61
CA ALA A 95 -55.90 -110.31 -19.32
C ALA A 95 -55.14 -109.64 -18.16
N LEU A 96 -54.66 -110.40 -17.17
CA LEU A 96 -53.81 -109.90 -16.09
C LEU A 96 -52.38 -109.67 -16.57
N GLU A 97 -51.80 -110.62 -17.31
CA GLU A 97 -50.46 -110.50 -17.91
C GLU A 97 -50.37 -109.29 -18.85
N SER A 98 -51.38 -109.08 -19.72
CA SER A 98 -51.45 -107.89 -20.58
C SER A 98 -51.52 -106.60 -19.76
N ARG A 99 -52.21 -106.59 -18.62
CA ARG A 99 -52.32 -105.41 -17.76
C ARG A 99 -51.04 -105.15 -16.98
N GLU A 100 -50.34 -106.19 -16.53
CA GLU A 100 -49.02 -106.08 -15.89
C GLU A 100 -47.98 -105.52 -16.86
N GLN A 101 -48.01 -105.95 -18.13
CA GLN A 101 -47.18 -105.38 -19.19
C GLN A 101 -47.48 -103.89 -19.41
N THR A 102 -48.76 -103.49 -19.51
CA THR A 102 -49.14 -102.06 -19.62
C THR A 102 -48.66 -101.23 -18.43
N LEU A 103 -48.91 -101.69 -17.19
CA LEU A 103 -48.48 -101.00 -15.98
C LEU A 103 -46.95 -100.91 -15.86
N THR A 104 -46.22 -101.90 -16.39
CA THR A 104 -44.75 -101.88 -16.43
C THR A 104 -44.23 -100.85 -17.44
N LEU A 105 -44.88 -100.71 -18.59
CA LEU A 105 -44.57 -99.67 -19.57
C LEU A 105 -44.87 -98.27 -19.01
N GLU A 106 -46.05 -98.06 -18.41
CA GLU A 106 -46.43 -96.81 -17.75
C GLU A 106 -45.43 -96.43 -16.62
N LEU A 107 -44.99 -97.40 -15.81
CA LEU A 107 -44.00 -97.18 -14.75
C LEU A 107 -42.61 -96.80 -15.31
N ASN A 108 -42.20 -97.41 -16.41
CA ASN A 108 -40.95 -97.06 -17.10
C ASN A 108 -41.02 -95.65 -17.70
N GLU A 109 -42.13 -95.29 -18.38
CA GLU A 109 -42.34 -93.94 -18.91
C GLU A 109 -42.33 -92.87 -17.80
N VAL A 110 -43.00 -93.13 -16.67
CA VAL A 110 -43.02 -92.22 -15.52
C VAL A 110 -41.64 -92.09 -14.85
N THR A 111 -40.86 -93.18 -14.75
CA THR A 111 -39.51 -93.11 -14.17
C THR A 111 -38.51 -92.42 -15.10
N GLU A 112 -38.60 -92.61 -16.42
CA GLU A 112 -37.83 -91.83 -17.41
C GLU A 112 -38.25 -90.35 -17.46
N ALA A 113 -39.54 -90.04 -17.33
CA ALA A 113 -40.03 -88.66 -17.24
C ALA A 113 -39.53 -87.97 -15.96
N ARG A 114 -39.56 -88.69 -14.82
CA ARG A 114 -38.98 -88.22 -13.55
C ARG A 114 -37.47 -87.98 -13.67
N GLY A 115 -36.70 -88.92 -14.22
CA GLY A 115 -35.26 -88.76 -14.39
C GLY A 115 -34.89 -87.56 -15.27
N ARG A 116 -35.68 -87.30 -16.33
CA ARG A 116 -35.54 -86.08 -17.16
C ARG A 116 -35.91 -84.80 -16.41
N ALA A 117 -36.91 -84.84 -15.52
CA ALA A 117 -37.26 -83.69 -14.69
C ALA A 117 -36.20 -83.40 -13.61
N GLU A 118 -35.61 -84.43 -13.00
CA GLU A 118 -34.55 -84.29 -12.00
C GLU A 118 -33.24 -83.76 -12.62
N THR A 119 -32.85 -84.21 -13.81
CA THR A 119 -31.69 -83.62 -14.51
C THR A 119 -31.95 -82.19 -15.00
N ALA A 120 -33.14 -81.91 -15.52
CA ALA A 120 -33.53 -80.54 -15.90
C ALA A 120 -33.51 -79.58 -14.69
N ALA A 121 -34.04 -80.01 -13.54
CA ALA A 121 -33.98 -79.25 -12.29
C ALA A 121 -32.54 -78.96 -11.86
N ALA A 122 -31.67 -79.98 -11.84
CA ALA A 122 -30.25 -79.81 -11.51
C ALA A 122 -29.54 -78.81 -12.44
N THR A 123 -29.80 -78.85 -13.77
CA THR A 123 -29.23 -77.87 -14.70
C THR A 123 -29.79 -76.46 -14.53
N ALA A 124 -31.03 -76.32 -14.07
CA ALA A 124 -31.61 -75.02 -13.74
C ALA A 124 -31.04 -74.48 -12.42
N GLU A 125 -30.74 -75.33 -11.44
CA GLU A 125 -30.07 -74.95 -10.19
C GLU A 125 -28.63 -74.47 -10.43
N THR A 126 -27.85 -75.17 -11.28
CA THR A 126 -26.50 -74.71 -11.63
C THR A 126 -26.52 -73.39 -12.40
N LEU A 127 -27.41 -73.25 -13.40
CA LEU A 127 -27.54 -72.00 -14.16
C LEU A 127 -27.96 -70.81 -13.27
N ASN A 128 -28.88 -71.03 -12.32
CA ASN A 128 -29.26 -69.99 -11.36
C ASN A 128 -28.10 -69.62 -10.41
N ALA A 129 -27.26 -70.59 -10.01
CA ALA A 129 -26.08 -70.32 -9.19
C ALA A 129 -25.03 -69.50 -9.97
N GLU A 130 -24.77 -69.85 -11.23
CA GLU A 130 -23.87 -69.12 -12.14
C GLU A 130 -24.36 -67.68 -12.39
N LEU A 131 -25.64 -67.49 -12.74
CA LEU A 131 -26.25 -66.17 -12.93
C LEU A 131 -26.23 -65.33 -11.65
N GLN A 132 -26.44 -65.95 -10.48
CA GLN A 132 -26.38 -65.26 -9.19
C GLN A 132 -24.93 -64.88 -8.82
N GLN A 133 -23.93 -65.66 -9.23
CA GLN A 133 -22.52 -65.28 -9.10
C GLN A 133 -22.19 -64.09 -9.99
N GLU A 134 -22.45 -64.16 -11.30
CA GLU A 134 -22.19 -63.07 -12.26
C GLU A 134 -22.87 -61.76 -11.81
N LEU A 135 -24.13 -61.84 -11.38
CA LEU A 135 -24.91 -60.70 -10.91
C LEU A 135 -24.34 -60.08 -9.61
N ASN A 136 -23.61 -60.85 -8.79
CA ASN A 136 -22.89 -60.33 -7.63
C ASN A 136 -21.51 -59.76 -8.00
N GLU A 137 -20.81 -60.35 -8.99
CA GLU A 137 -19.56 -59.81 -9.54
C GLU A 137 -19.79 -58.44 -10.22
N GLN A 138 -20.81 -58.33 -11.08
CA GLN A 138 -21.22 -57.04 -11.68
C GLN A 138 -21.64 -56.00 -10.63
N ARG A 139 -22.18 -56.42 -9.47
CA ARG A 139 -22.49 -55.49 -8.35
C ARG A 139 -21.22 -54.98 -7.68
N ALA A 140 -20.23 -55.85 -7.44
CA ALA A 140 -18.95 -55.47 -6.84
C ALA A 140 -18.14 -54.56 -7.78
N GLU A 141 -18.15 -54.83 -9.09
CA GLU A 141 -17.55 -53.96 -10.10
C GLU A 141 -18.21 -52.57 -10.10
N ARG A 142 -19.55 -52.51 -10.17
CA ARG A 142 -20.28 -51.23 -10.12
C ARG A 142 -20.02 -50.44 -8.83
N GLN A 143 -19.95 -51.11 -7.68
CA GLN A 143 -19.61 -50.46 -6.41
C GLN A 143 -18.17 -49.91 -6.42
N THR A 144 -17.24 -50.61 -7.05
CA THR A 144 -15.85 -50.17 -7.21
C THR A 144 -15.76 -48.94 -8.13
N LEU A 145 -16.35 -49.02 -9.32
CA LEU A 145 -16.42 -47.90 -10.29
C LEU A 145 -17.14 -46.68 -9.72
N GLN A 146 -18.19 -46.88 -8.92
CA GLN A 146 -18.88 -45.79 -8.22
C GLN A 146 -17.96 -45.14 -7.16
N GLY A 147 -17.20 -45.93 -6.40
CA GLY A 147 -16.21 -45.42 -5.45
C GLY A 147 -15.08 -44.62 -6.12
N GLU A 148 -14.64 -45.05 -7.30
CA GLU A 148 -13.67 -44.30 -8.11
C GLU A 148 -14.23 -43.01 -8.69
N ALA A 149 -15.48 -43.02 -9.19
CA ALA A 149 -16.17 -41.83 -9.66
C ALA A 149 -16.37 -40.81 -8.54
N ASP A 150 -16.77 -41.26 -7.34
CA ASP A 150 -16.88 -40.45 -6.13
C ASP A 150 -15.53 -39.83 -5.72
N ARG A 151 -14.44 -40.60 -5.82
CA ARG A 151 -13.08 -40.11 -5.54
C ARG A 151 -12.65 -39.04 -6.54
N LEU A 152 -12.78 -39.31 -7.84
CA LEU A 152 -12.42 -38.37 -8.91
C LEU A 152 -13.27 -37.09 -8.87
N SER A 153 -14.55 -37.20 -8.49
CA SER A 153 -15.44 -36.05 -8.28
C SER A 153 -14.95 -35.13 -7.14
N ARG A 154 -14.48 -35.72 -6.03
CA ARG A 154 -13.89 -34.97 -4.90
C ARG A 154 -12.55 -34.33 -5.29
N GLU A 155 -11.69 -35.05 -6.01
CA GLU A 155 -10.41 -34.53 -6.52
C GLU A 155 -10.61 -33.37 -7.52
N ALA A 156 -11.60 -33.49 -8.41
CA ALA A 156 -12.00 -32.41 -9.34
C ALA A 156 -12.59 -31.18 -8.60
N THR A 157 -13.37 -31.40 -7.55
CA THR A 157 -13.91 -30.31 -6.71
C THR A 157 -12.79 -29.59 -5.97
N GLN A 158 -11.90 -30.32 -5.31
CA GLN A 158 -10.76 -29.77 -4.55
C GLN A 158 -9.79 -29.00 -5.46
N THR A 159 -9.48 -29.52 -6.65
CA THR A 159 -8.63 -28.81 -7.63
C THR A 159 -9.32 -27.58 -8.19
N GLY A 160 -10.65 -27.61 -8.39
CA GLY A 160 -11.45 -26.44 -8.73
C GLY A 160 -11.40 -25.33 -7.67
N GLU A 161 -11.51 -25.71 -6.38
CA GLU A 161 -11.39 -24.77 -5.25
C GLU A 161 -9.98 -24.18 -5.15
N LEU A 162 -8.93 -24.98 -5.31
CA LEU A 162 -7.54 -24.51 -5.33
C LEU A 162 -7.30 -23.51 -6.48
N LEU A 163 -7.73 -23.84 -7.70
CA LEU A 163 -7.62 -22.95 -8.87
C LEU A 163 -8.43 -21.66 -8.70
N LYS A 164 -9.57 -21.71 -8.02
CA LYS A 164 -10.32 -20.50 -7.64
C LYS A 164 -9.53 -19.66 -6.64
N ASN A 165 -9.05 -20.27 -5.55
CA ASN A 165 -8.29 -19.58 -4.51
C ASN A 165 -7.02 -18.91 -5.07
N GLU A 166 -6.34 -19.53 -6.04
CA GLU A 166 -5.23 -18.90 -6.75
C GLU A 166 -5.65 -17.71 -7.63
N ARG A 167 -6.79 -17.78 -8.32
CA ARG A 167 -7.33 -16.65 -9.12
C ARG A 167 -7.70 -15.49 -8.21
N ASP A 168 -8.51 -15.77 -7.18
CA ASP A 168 -8.92 -14.81 -6.16
C ASP A 168 -7.69 -14.19 -5.46
N ALA A 169 -6.56 -14.89 -5.38
CA ALA A 169 -5.28 -14.34 -4.89
C ALA A 169 -4.58 -13.44 -5.92
N ARG A 170 -4.40 -13.90 -7.16
CA ARG A 170 -3.79 -13.10 -8.25
C ARG A 170 -4.56 -11.81 -8.51
N ASP A 171 -5.89 -11.84 -8.43
CA ASP A 171 -6.75 -10.66 -8.59
C ASP A 171 -6.55 -9.65 -7.44
N ARG A 172 -6.37 -10.14 -6.20
CA ARG A 172 -6.01 -9.30 -5.04
C ARG A 172 -4.61 -8.68 -5.18
N ASP A 173 -3.63 -9.47 -5.61
CA ASP A 173 -2.26 -8.99 -5.81
C ASP A 173 -2.19 -7.95 -6.95
N GLN A 174 -2.92 -8.17 -8.04
CA GLN A 174 -3.05 -7.21 -9.14
C GLN A 174 -3.75 -5.93 -8.68
N ALA A 175 -4.82 -6.02 -7.88
CA ALA A 175 -5.49 -4.85 -7.31
C ALA A 175 -4.57 -4.05 -6.37
N ALA A 176 -3.80 -4.72 -5.51
CA ALA A 176 -2.82 -4.09 -4.63
C ALA A 176 -1.68 -3.43 -5.42
N TRP A 177 -1.18 -4.06 -6.48
CA TRP A 177 -0.15 -3.51 -7.36
C TRP A 177 -0.63 -2.25 -8.12
N LEU A 178 -1.88 -2.26 -8.62
CA LEU A 178 -2.48 -1.08 -9.23
C LEU A 178 -2.64 0.07 -8.23
N GLN A 179 -3.07 -0.22 -6.99
CA GLN A 179 -3.12 0.79 -5.91
C GLN A 179 -1.73 1.36 -5.57
N GLN A 180 -0.68 0.53 -5.56
CA GLN A 180 0.70 1.00 -5.37
C GLN A 180 1.17 1.90 -6.52
N ILE A 181 0.86 1.55 -7.77
CA ILE A 181 1.16 2.39 -8.94
C ILE A 181 0.46 3.74 -8.85
N ASP A 182 -0.83 3.77 -8.53
CA ASP A 182 -1.57 5.03 -8.45
C ASP A 182 -1.15 5.88 -7.24
N ALA A 183 -0.82 5.26 -6.10
CA ALA A 183 -0.19 5.96 -4.97
C ALA A 183 1.17 6.58 -5.37
N ALA A 184 2.04 5.84 -6.06
CA ALA A 184 3.31 6.34 -6.56
C ALA A 184 3.16 7.46 -7.61
N ARG A 185 2.15 7.38 -8.47
CA ARG A 185 1.77 8.44 -9.42
C ARG A 185 1.31 9.71 -8.70
N GLN A 186 0.46 9.60 -7.68
CA GLN A 186 0.04 10.77 -6.89
C GLN A 186 1.23 11.37 -6.12
N ALA A 187 2.09 10.55 -5.50
CA ALA A 187 3.29 11.03 -4.80
C ALA A 187 4.27 11.74 -5.75
N THR A 188 4.43 11.24 -6.98
CA THR A 188 5.23 11.90 -8.02
C THR A 188 4.59 13.23 -8.45
N LYS A 189 3.26 13.28 -8.58
CA LYS A 189 2.50 14.49 -8.90
C LYS A 189 2.59 15.55 -7.81
N THR A 190 2.51 15.17 -6.53
CA THR A 190 2.68 16.12 -5.40
C THR A 190 4.12 16.62 -5.32
N ALA A 191 5.12 15.74 -5.44
CA ALA A 191 6.53 16.14 -5.45
C ALA A 191 6.88 17.08 -6.62
N LEU A 192 6.27 16.88 -7.81
CA LEU A 192 6.40 17.82 -8.93
C LEU A 192 5.73 19.18 -8.63
N ALA A 193 4.54 19.19 -8.03
CA ALA A 193 3.85 20.42 -7.65
C ALA A 193 4.61 21.20 -6.55
N GLU A 194 5.21 20.50 -5.59
CA GLU A 194 6.08 21.08 -4.56
C GLU A 194 7.37 21.62 -5.16
N ARG A 195 8.03 20.88 -6.07
CA ARG A 195 9.20 21.36 -6.82
C ARG A 195 8.87 22.63 -7.60
N ASP A 196 7.74 22.67 -8.29
CA ASP A 196 7.34 23.80 -9.12
C ASP A 196 6.90 25.02 -8.28
N ARG A 197 6.41 24.78 -7.07
CA ARG A 197 6.20 25.82 -6.06
C ARG A 197 7.54 26.38 -5.54
N LEU A 198 8.45 25.51 -5.09
CA LEU A 198 9.78 25.90 -4.59
C LEU A 198 10.60 26.62 -5.68
N ALA A 199 10.43 26.26 -6.95
CA ALA A 199 11.06 26.94 -8.08
C ALA A 199 10.54 28.39 -8.27
N LYS A 200 9.25 28.64 -8.00
CA LYS A 200 8.68 30.01 -7.97
C LYS A 200 9.21 30.79 -6.77
N GLU A 201 9.12 30.22 -5.57
CA GLU A 201 9.61 30.86 -4.33
C GLU A 201 11.12 31.19 -4.43
N LEU A 202 11.92 30.32 -5.07
CA LEU A 202 13.34 30.58 -5.36
C LEU A 202 13.56 31.71 -6.37
N ASN A 203 12.74 31.81 -7.42
CA ASN A 203 12.84 32.89 -8.40
C ASN A 203 12.34 34.23 -7.84
N GLU A 204 11.27 34.23 -7.04
CA GLU A 204 10.80 35.39 -6.29
C GLU A 204 11.88 35.87 -5.30
N ALA A 205 12.55 34.96 -4.59
CA ALA A 205 13.69 35.29 -3.72
C ALA A 205 14.89 35.83 -4.50
N ARG A 206 15.17 35.32 -5.70
CA ARG A 206 16.22 35.87 -6.60
C ARG A 206 15.87 37.27 -7.09
N GLU A 207 14.63 37.52 -7.49
CA GLU A 207 14.16 38.86 -7.86
C GLU A 207 14.16 39.83 -6.68
N ALA A 208 13.71 39.40 -5.50
CA ALA A 208 13.79 40.21 -4.29
C ALA A 208 15.25 40.58 -3.97
N ARG A 209 16.17 39.63 -4.12
CA ARG A 209 17.62 39.86 -3.97
C ARG A 209 18.17 40.83 -5.01
N THR A 210 17.88 40.69 -6.30
CA THR A 210 18.41 41.63 -7.31
C THR A 210 17.82 43.02 -7.16
N ARG A 211 16.54 43.14 -6.77
CA ARG A 211 15.92 44.42 -6.36
C ARG A 211 16.64 45.03 -5.15
N GLN A 212 17.00 44.22 -4.15
CA GLN A 212 17.77 44.66 -2.99
C GLN A 212 19.20 45.09 -3.37
N GLU A 213 19.90 44.35 -4.23
CA GLU A 213 21.23 44.70 -4.73
C GLU A 213 21.21 46.02 -5.53
N VAL A 214 20.17 46.26 -6.34
CA VAL A 214 19.95 47.55 -7.03
C VAL A 214 19.66 48.68 -6.04
N LEU A 215 18.81 48.46 -5.04
CA LEU A 215 18.51 49.47 -4.00
C LEU A 215 19.75 49.81 -3.16
N LEU A 216 20.59 48.82 -2.85
CA LEU A 216 21.87 49.03 -2.17
C LEU A 216 22.85 49.80 -3.04
N ALA A 217 22.95 49.49 -4.34
CA ALA A 217 23.77 50.26 -5.27
C ALA A 217 23.30 51.73 -5.38
N GLN A 218 21.99 51.96 -5.48
CA GLN A 218 21.40 53.30 -5.48
C GLN A 218 21.66 54.06 -4.16
N ALA A 219 21.57 53.37 -3.02
CA ALA A 219 21.90 53.95 -1.71
C ALA A 219 23.40 54.28 -1.57
N ASP A 220 24.28 53.42 -2.10
CA ASP A 220 25.72 53.64 -2.14
C ASP A 220 26.10 54.80 -3.08
N ASP A 221 25.47 54.91 -4.25
CA ASP A 221 25.68 56.05 -5.16
C ASP A 221 25.12 57.34 -4.58
N ARG A 222 23.94 57.31 -3.93
CA ARG A 222 23.41 58.47 -3.20
C ARG A 222 24.31 58.84 -2.01
N ARG A 223 24.96 57.86 -1.35
CA ARG A 223 25.98 58.12 -0.32
C ARG A 223 27.22 58.78 -0.92
N LYS A 224 27.72 58.33 -2.08
CA LYS A 224 28.83 58.96 -2.82
C LYS A 224 28.50 60.40 -3.24
N GLU A 225 27.29 60.63 -3.73
CA GLU A 225 26.80 61.96 -4.10
C GLU A 225 26.71 62.88 -2.88
N LEU A 226 26.21 62.38 -1.75
CA LEU A 226 26.14 63.12 -0.50
C LEU A 226 27.53 63.39 0.08
N THR A 227 28.49 62.45 0.06
CA THR A 227 29.87 62.72 0.51
C THR A 227 30.62 63.64 -0.44
N ALA A 228 30.38 63.57 -1.75
CA ALA A 228 30.91 64.55 -2.71
C ALA A 228 30.32 65.96 -2.50
N THR A 229 29.01 66.04 -2.19
CA THR A 229 28.33 67.30 -1.85
C THR A 229 28.78 67.87 -0.50
N LEU A 230 29.08 67.02 0.47
CA LEU A 230 29.68 67.44 1.74
C LEU A 230 31.14 67.87 1.54
N ALA A 231 31.92 67.16 0.72
CA ALA A 231 33.29 67.55 0.40
C ALA A 231 33.34 68.90 -0.33
N SER A 232 32.48 69.12 -1.33
CA SER A 232 32.40 70.41 -2.04
C SER A 232 31.85 71.53 -1.17
N ARG A 233 30.90 71.26 -0.26
CA ARG A 233 30.47 72.23 0.77
C ARG A 233 31.57 72.55 1.77
N THR A 234 32.34 71.57 2.24
CA THR A 234 33.48 71.80 3.14
C THR A 234 34.61 72.56 2.45
N GLN A 235 34.86 72.29 1.16
CA GLN A 235 35.81 73.04 0.34
C GLN A 235 35.33 74.47 0.05
N ALA A 236 34.03 74.67 -0.20
CA ALA A 236 33.44 76.00 -0.33
C ALA A 236 33.45 76.77 1.00
N PHE A 237 33.24 76.08 2.13
CA PHE A 237 33.33 76.65 3.47
C PHE A 237 34.77 77.04 3.83
N SER A 238 35.77 76.19 3.58
CA SER A 238 37.17 76.53 3.82
C SER A 238 37.67 77.62 2.86
N ALA A 239 37.19 77.66 1.61
CA ALA A 239 37.44 78.77 0.70
C ALA A 239 36.75 80.07 1.16
N ALA A 240 35.55 80.01 1.73
CA ALA A 240 34.87 81.16 2.34
C ALA A 240 35.60 81.63 3.61
N GLN A 241 36.09 80.71 4.44
CA GLN A 241 36.88 81.01 5.63
C GLN A 241 38.25 81.59 5.27
N ALA A 242 38.90 81.11 4.21
CA ALA A 242 40.12 81.71 3.67
C ALA A 242 39.88 83.12 3.09
N ARG A 243 38.71 83.37 2.48
CA ARG A 243 38.28 84.72 2.07
C ARG A 243 37.97 85.62 3.25
N ALA A 244 37.37 85.09 4.32
CA ALA A 244 37.14 85.83 5.56
C ALA A 244 38.48 86.23 6.21
N ALA A 245 39.41 85.29 6.36
CA ALA A 245 40.76 85.56 6.87
C ALA A 245 41.58 86.51 5.96
N ALA A 246 41.32 86.52 4.65
CA ALA A 246 41.90 87.52 3.74
C ALA A 246 41.26 88.90 3.92
N ALA A 247 39.94 88.98 4.15
CA ALA A 247 39.24 90.22 4.45
C ALA A 247 39.60 90.78 5.84
N GLU A 248 39.81 89.91 6.84
CA GLU A 248 40.34 90.27 8.16
C GLU A 248 41.76 90.86 8.02
N ARG A 249 42.65 90.24 7.22
CA ARG A 249 43.97 90.83 6.93
C ARG A 249 43.92 92.15 6.15
N GLN A 250 42.92 92.33 5.27
CA GLN A 250 42.69 93.63 4.64
C GLN A 250 42.15 94.66 5.64
N ALA A 251 41.35 94.24 6.63
CA ALA A 251 40.93 95.10 7.72
C ALA A 251 42.12 95.47 8.62
N GLU A 252 42.98 94.52 9.01
CA GLU A 252 44.22 94.78 9.77
C GLU A 252 45.18 95.71 9.02
N ASP A 253 45.36 95.54 7.71
CA ASP A 253 46.19 96.45 6.91
C ASP A 253 45.58 97.86 6.84
N LEU A 254 44.26 97.98 6.65
CA LEU A 254 43.53 99.25 6.69
C LEU A 254 43.58 99.91 8.08
N ASP A 255 43.51 99.14 9.16
CA ASP A 255 43.61 99.65 10.53
C ASP A 255 45.05 100.13 10.82
N SER A 256 46.07 99.42 10.31
CA SER A 256 47.46 99.88 10.34
C SER A 256 47.69 101.16 9.51
N GLN A 257 46.89 101.37 8.46
CA GLN A 257 46.87 102.61 7.68
C GLN A 257 46.12 103.73 8.42
N LEU A 258 45.10 103.41 9.22
CA LEU A 258 44.45 104.35 10.14
C LEU A 258 45.35 104.75 11.31
N GLU A 259 46.12 103.83 11.89
CA GLU A 259 47.15 104.15 12.90
C GLU A 259 48.27 105.01 12.31
N ARG A 260 48.76 104.71 11.10
CA ARG A 260 49.76 105.55 10.42
C ARG A 260 49.24 106.94 10.10
N THR A 261 47.99 107.06 9.64
CA THR A 261 47.39 108.39 9.35
C THR A 261 47.03 109.16 10.62
N SER A 262 46.65 108.50 11.72
CA SER A 262 46.44 109.16 13.01
C SER A 262 47.76 109.63 13.65
N ALA A 263 48.83 108.85 13.55
CA ALA A 263 50.18 109.26 13.96
C ALA A 263 50.68 110.48 13.17
N ILE A 264 50.44 110.52 11.85
CA ILE A 264 50.73 111.71 11.02
C ILE A 264 49.86 112.91 11.42
N ALA A 265 48.59 112.69 11.79
CA ALA A 265 47.70 113.75 12.27
C ALA A 265 48.12 114.33 13.63
N GLU A 266 48.59 113.51 14.58
CA GLU A 266 49.16 114.01 15.84
C GLU A 266 50.51 114.71 15.65
N ALA A 267 51.36 114.24 14.72
CA ALA A 267 52.59 114.94 14.35
C ALA A 267 52.30 116.33 13.77
N LEU A 268 51.28 116.47 12.91
CA LEU A 268 50.83 117.76 12.38
C LEU A 268 50.20 118.65 13.46
N LYS A 269 49.45 118.10 14.43
CA LYS A 269 48.97 118.86 15.60
C LYS A 269 50.13 119.36 16.48
N ALA A 270 51.20 118.60 16.63
CA ALA A 270 52.39 119.03 17.36
C ALA A 270 53.10 120.20 16.66
N GLN A 271 53.22 120.16 15.33
CA GLN A 271 53.75 121.29 14.54
C GLN A 271 52.84 122.53 14.56
N LEU A 272 51.51 122.35 14.61
CA LEU A 272 50.58 123.48 14.74
C LEU A 272 50.65 124.13 16.12
N ARG A 273 50.86 123.37 17.20
CA ARG A 273 51.04 123.94 18.55
C ARG A 273 52.30 124.77 18.68
N SER A 274 53.45 124.31 18.16
CA SER A 274 54.67 125.12 18.17
C SER A 274 54.59 126.35 17.24
N GLY A 275 53.76 126.29 16.19
CA GLY A 275 53.37 127.47 15.40
C GLY A 275 52.54 128.49 16.20
N ASP A 276 51.52 128.04 16.94
CA ASP A 276 50.70 128.92 17.78
C ASP A 276 51.49 129.55 18.94
N GLU A 277 52.43 128.83 19.53
CA GLU A 277 53.27 129.33 20.63
C GLU A 277 54.28 130.37 20.14
N THR A 278 54.96 130.12 19.01
CA THR A 278 55.87 131.11 18.40
C THR A 278 55.13 132.33 17.84
N SER A 279 53.89 132.18 17.38
CA SER A 279 53.02 133.29 16.98
C SER A 279 52.62 134.18 18.18
N LYS A 280 52.36 133.58 19.35
CA LYS A 280 52.06 134.32 20.59
C LYS A 280 53.26 135.09 21.11
N GLU A 281 54.43 134.47 21.20
CA GLU A 281 55.67 135.18 21.61
C GLU A 281 55.99 136.37 20.70
N MET A 282 55.78 136.22 19.38
CA MET A 282 55.94 137.31 18.41
C MET A 282 54.93 138.43 18.62
N THR A 283 53.68 138.10 18.97
CA THR A 283 52.63 139.10 19.23
C THR A 283 52.87 139.86 20.54
N GLU A 284 53.23 139.17 21.62
CA GLU A 284 53.56 139.79 22.92
C GLU A 284 54.83 140.66 22.84
N ARG A 285 55.82 140.26 22.02
CA ARG A 285 56.96 141.14 21.67
C ARG A 285 56.56 142.36 20.84
N PHE A 286 55.59 142.23 19.95
CA PHE A 286 55.13 143.35 19.14
C PHE A 286 54.36 144.38 19.98
N ASP A 287 53.45 143.94 20.86
CA ASP A 287 52.68 144.83 21.72
C ASP A 287 53.52 145.48 22.84
N SER A 288 54.53 144.79 23.38
CA SER A 288 55.46 145.41 24.33
C SER A 288 56.33 146.50 23.69
N LEU A 289 56.91 146.24 22.51
CA LEU A 289 57.65 147.26 21.73
C LEU A 289 56.76 148.43 21.29
N LYS A 290 55.48 148.18 21.02
CA LYS A 290 54.49 149.22 20.72
C LYS A 290 54.19 150.09 21.94
N LEU A 291 54.00 149.51 23.12
CA LEU A 291 53.81 150.23 24.38
C LEU A 291 55.02 151.11 24.71
N GLU A 292 56.23 150.59 24.51
CA GLU A 292 57.49 151.30 24.76
C GLU A 292 57.70 152.46 23.76
N ARG A 293 57.34 152.27 22.48
CA ARG A 293 57.29 153.35 21.49
C ARG A 293 56.28 154.44 21.87
N GLU A 294 55.07 154.08 22.31
CA GLU A 294 54.04 155.05 22.70
C GLU A 294 54.46 155.84 23.95
N ARG A 295 55.13 155.20 24.92
CA ARG A 295 55.78 155.85 26.07
C ARG A 295 56.85 156.86 25.63
N LEU A 296 57.79 156.46 24.78
CA LEU A 296 58.87 157.33 24.29
C LEU A 296 58.34 158.51 23.43
N VAL A 297 57.19 158.35 22.76
CA VAL A 297 56.50 159.42 22.03
C VAL A 297 55.78 160.39 22.97
N ALA A 298 55.21 159.92 24.08
CA ALA A 298 54.65 160.79 25.13
C ALA A 298 55.76 161.60 25.83
N GLU A 299 56.88 160.96 26.15
CA GLU A 299 58.07 161.58 26.76
C GLU A 299 58.73 162.60 25.81
N ASN A 300 58.72 162.32 24.49
CA ASN A 300 59.08 163.29 23.45
C ASN A 300 58.07 164.42 23.21
N ARG A 301 56.87 164.35 23.79
CA ARG A 301 55.92 165.48 23.85
C ARG A 301 56.20 166.33 25.07
N THR A 302 56.25 165.74 26.27
CA THR A 302 56.56 166.50 27.51
C THR A 302 57.88 167.25 27.40
N LEU A 303 58.95 166.62 26.87
CA LEU A 303 60.24 167.30 26.66
C LEU A 303 60.19 168.40 25.58
N ARG A 304 59.28 168.32 24.59
CA ARG A 304 59.06 169.39 23.61
C ARG A 304 58.20 170.53 24.18
N ASP A 305 57.21 170.20 25.00
CA ASP A 305 56.35 171.17 25.65
C ASP A 305 57.15 171.94 26.71
N GLU A 306 58.00 171.27 27.50
CA GLU A 306 58.99 171.89 28.38
C GLU A 306 60.01 172.75 27.61
N LEU A 307 60.53 172.28 26.48
CA LEU A 307 61.36 173.11 25.59
C LEU A 307 60.59 174.30 25.02
N SER A 308 59.28 174.20 24.80
CA SER A 308 58.46 175.33 24.35
C SER A 308 58.22 176.34 25.47
N VAL A 309 58.02 175.89 26.71
CA VAL A 309 57.92 176.76 27.91
C VAL A 309 59.26 177.42 28.22
N LEU A 310 60.38 176.70 28.05
CA LEU A 310 61.72 177.26 28.19
C LEU A 310 62.08 178.23 27.04
N ARG A 311 61.60 177.97 25.81
CA ARG A 311 61.73 178.93 24.70
C ARG A 311 60.84 180.14 24.89
N ALA A 312 59.58 179.99 25.31
CA ALA A 312 58.70 181.11 25.64
C ALA A 312 59.29 181.97 26.77
N ARG A 313 59.82 181.35 27.85
CA ARG A 313 60.56 182.07 28.89
C ARG A 313 61.83 182.73 28.35
N ARG A 314 62.57 182.09 27.44
CA ARG A 314 63.75 182.68 26.80
C ARG A 314 63.35 183.85 25.89
N GLU A 315 62.24 183.77 25.17
CA GLU A 315 61.70 184.84 24.32
C GLU A 315 61.14 185.98 25.16
N GLU A 316 60.46 185.73 26.29
CA GLU A 316 60.10 186.76 27.27
C GLU A 316 61.36 187.44 27.83
N PHE A 317 62.40 186.67 28.13
CA PHE A 317 63.67 187.20 28.63
C PHE A 317 64.42 187.98 27.54
N GLU A 318 64.50 187.48 26.32
CA GLU A 318 65.11 188.16 25.17
C GLU A 318 64.29 189.37 24.71
N ILE A 319 62.97 189.38 24.86
CA ILE A 319 62.13 190.58 24.68
C ILE A 319 62.40 191.57 25.81
N SER A 320 62.64 191.13 27.05
CA SER A 320 63.05 192.04 28.14
C SER A 320 64.45 192.64 27.89
N VAL A 321 65.39 191.82 27.39
CA VAL A 321 66.77 192.19 27.08
C VAL A 321 66.87 193.04 25.81
N GLN A 322 66.08 192.77 24.77
CA GLN A 322 65.95 193.64 23.59
C GLN A 322 65.19 194.94 23.91
N ARG A 323 64.27 194.94 24.88
CA ARG A 323 63.64 196.18 25.38
C ARG A 323 64.62 197.03 26.20
N ALA A 324 65.67 196.44 26.76
CA ALA A 324 66.79 197.14 27.38
C ALA A 324 67.86 197.58 26.35
N LEU A 325 68.36 196.67 25.51
CA LEU A 325 69.35 196.94 24.47
C LEU A 325 68.83 197.91 23.41
N GLY A 326 67.54 197.84 23.04
CA GLY A 326 66.89 198.77 22.13
C GLY A 326 66.80 200.22 22.64
N GLN A 327 67.13 200.48 23.92
CA GLN A 327 67.34 201.84 24.42
C GLN A 327 68.81 202.31 24.34
N LEU A 328 69.77 201.40 24.19
CA LEU A 328 71.21 201.67 24.13
C LEU A 328 71.79 201.61 22.72
N GLU A 329 71.36 200.64 21.91
CA GLU A 329 71.87 200.37 20.55
C GLU A 329 71.16 201.21 19.48
N ARG A 330 70.93 202.49 19.82
CA ARG A 330 70.98 203.60 18.84
C ARG A 330 72.44 203.95 18.47
N ARG A 331 73.33 202.96 18.50
CA ARG A 331 74.77 203.06 18.24
C ARG A 331 75.27 201.75 17.65
N VAL A 332 75.51 201.77 16.33
CA VAL A 332 76.11 200.67 15.55
C VAL A 332 75.20 199.42 15.49
N GLY A 333 75.08 198.68 14.39
CA GLY A 333 75.64 198.83 13.03
C GLY A 333 75.68 197.44 12.39
N PRO A 334 75.14 197.24 11.16
CA PRO A 334 74.83 195.89 10.68
C PRO A 334 75.95 195.23 9.87
N HIS A 335 76.09 193.91 10.02
CA HIS A 335 76.56 192.93 9.03
C HIS A 335 75.93 191.57 9.41
N ALA A 336 75.34 190.79 8.48
CA ALA A 336 75.94 190.04 7.36
C ALA A 336 76.68 188.78 7.87
N GLU A 337 76.22 187.59 7.47
CA GLU A 337 76.92 186.67 6.53
C GLU A 337 77.91 185.74 7.28
N THR A 338 78.16 184.45 7.02
CA THR A 338 77.64 183.31 6.25
C THR A 338 78.57 182.10 6.62
N GLU A 339 78.14 180.87 6.31
CA GLU A 339 79.00 179.70 5.92
C GLU A 339 79.96 178.94 6.88
N ASP A 340 80.08 177.64 6.52
CA ASP A 340 81.17 176.64 6.59
C ASP A 340 81.75 175.97 7.88
N ASP A 341 81.38 174.67 8.02
CA ASP A 341 82.26 173.46 8.05
C ASP A 341 83.28 173.30 9.24
N PRO A 342 84.13 172.23 9.37
CA PRO A 342 84.20 170.92 8.66
C PRO A 342 84.44 169.64 9.54
N ALA A 343 84.50 168.48 8.84
CA ALA A 343 85.43 167.34 9.05
C ALA A 343 85.22 166.19 10.11
N ALA A 344 84.82 165.01 9.59
CA ALA A 344 85.62 163.74 9.50
C ALA A 344 85.77 162.67 10.63
N SER A 345 85.40 161.42 10.27
CA SER A 345 86.14 160.13 10.50
C SER A 345 86.14 159.41 11.88
N PRO A 346 86.52 158.09 11.99
CA PRO A 346 86.27 156.92 11.09
C PRO A 346 86.02 155.54 11.81
N THR A 347 85.86 154.44 11.03
CA THR A 347 86.07 152.98 11.40
C THR A 347 85.14 152.33 12.47
N LEU A 348 84.88 151.01 12.64
CA LEU A 348 85.12 149.63 12.06
C LEU A 348 84.13 148.68 12.87
N ASP A 349 83.76 147.41 12.65
CA ASP A 349 83.67 146.34 11.60
C ASP A 349 82.83 145.15 12.26
N ARG A 350 82.30 144.05 11.68
CA ARG A 350 81.92 143.54 10.33
C ARG A 350 81.51 142.03 10.43
N ILE A 351 81.17 141.40 9.28
CA ILE A 351 81.15 139.94 8.95
C ILE A 351 79.75 139.23 8.90
N PRO A 352 79.44 138.43 7.83
CA PRO A 352 78.13 137.77 7.62
C PRO A 352 78.18 136.26 7.25
N LYS A 353 77.03 135.62 6.97
CA LYS A 353 76.71 134.72 5.81
C LYS A 353 75.57 133.72 6.10
N THR A 354 74.89 133.32 5.01
CA THR A 354 74.03 132.12 4.80
C THR A 354 72.98 131.83 5.88
#